data_AF-A0A536XFF4-F1
#
_entry.id   AF-A0A536XFF4-F1
#
_cell.length_a   1.000
_cell.length_b   1.000
_cell.length_c   1.000
_cell.angle_alpha   90.00
_cell.angle_beta   90.00
_cell.angle_gamma   90.00
#
_symmetry.space_group_name_H-M   'P 1'
#
loop_
_entity.id
_entity.type
_entity.pdbx_description
1 polymer ?
#
loop_
_entity_poly.entity_id
_entity_poly.type
_entity_poly.pdbx_seq_one_letter_code
_entity_poly.pdbx_strand_id
1 'polypeptide(L)'
;MVDSTQLSERLGEAELAALWAAHDRLARDLLPVRRGREIDKTDGMLLLFEAAADAVAYAMAYQRAVAKLKPPLKARAGVHVGPVILRENSQSDVARGAKPLEVEGMAKAVAARVMSIANGGQTLLSADARNALGEITLRVESHGHWRMKGIAEPIELFEVGEADALFVPPPDAAKGYRVVREGDVWLPARNIKHSLPAELDSFVGRRETLAELARRLDAGARLVSVLGIGGTGKTRLITRFGWSWLGDFPGGVWFCDLSQARSLDGIAYAVAEALAVPLGKEEPVTQLGNAIAARGRCLV
;
A
#
# COMPACT_ATOMS: atom_id res chain seq x y z
N MET A 1 -11.23 10.17 4.21
CA MET A 1 -10.30 10.57 5.30
C MET A 1 -9.94 9.35 6.13
N VAL A 2 -8.73 9.31 6.74
CA VAL A 2 -8.35 8.22 7.66
C VAL A 2 -8.61 8.66 9.10
N ASP A 3 -9.05 7.72 9.95
CA ASP A 3 -9.34 7.92 11.39
C ASP A 3 -10.38 9.00 11.72
N SER A 4 -11.31 9.30 10.80
CA SER A 4 -12.35 10.33 11.01
C SER A 4 -13.25 10.04 12.21
N THR A 5 -13.48 8.76 12.54
CA THR A 5 -14.28 8.33 13.70
C THR A 5 -13.58 8.62 15.03
N GLN A 6 -12.27 8.37 15.13
CA GLN A 6 -11.51 8.71 16.34
C GLN A 6 -11.39 10.23 16.51
N LEU A 7 -11.38 10.98 15.41
CA LEU A 7 -11.35 12.44 15.46
C LEU A 7 -12.67 13.00 16.02
N SER A 8 -13.81 12.44 15.63
CA SER A 8 -15.12 12.86 16.14
C SER A 8 -15.32 12.59 17.64
N GLU A 9 -14.64 11.59 18.20
CA GLU A 9 -14.69 11.29 19.64
C GLU A 9 -13.88 12.30 20.47
N ARG A 10 -12.90 12.98 19.86
CA ARG A 10 -11.97 13.88 20.56
C ARG A 10 -12.34 15.35 20.46
N LEU A 11 -13.09 15.74 19.43
CA LEU A 11 -13.48 17.12 19.16
C LEU A 11 -14.96 17.34 19.49
N GLY A 12 -15.33 18.55 19.91
CA GLY A 12 -16.74 18.94 20.03
C GLY A 12 -17.41 19.06 18.65
N GLU A 13 -18.74 18.91 18.59
CA GLU A 13 -19.50 18.92 17.34
C GLU A 13 -19.27 20.19 16.49
N ALA A 14 -19.22 21.37 17.12
CA ALA A 14 -19.00 22.64 16.42
C ALA A 14 -17.59 22.75 15.81
N GLU A 15 -16.57 22.29 16.53
CA GLU A 15 -15.18 22.27 16.05
C GLU A 15 -15.02 21.28 14.90
N LEU A 16 -15.64 20.11 15.02
CA LEU A 16 -15.67 19.10 13.96
C LEU A 16 -16.36 19.62 12.69
N ALA A 17 -17.49 20.31 12.83
CA ALA A 17 -18.20 20.92 11.71
C ALA A 17 -17.35 22.01 11.02
N ALA A 18 -16.66 22.86 11.80
CA ALA A 18 -15.76 23.88 11.27
C ALA A 18 -14.57 23.26 10.52
N LEU A 19 -13.99 22.18 11.07
CA LEU A 19 -12.90 21.45 10.42
C LEU A 19 -13.35 20.84 9.09
N TRP A 20 -14.53 20.22 9.04
CA TRP A 20 -15.06 19.66 7.80
C TRP A 20 -15.39 20.74 6.76
N ALA A 21 -15.91 21.88 7.18
CA ALA A 21 -16.15 23.01 6.28
C ALA A 21 -14.84 23.56 5.69
N ALA A 22 -13.79 23.68 6.52
CA ALA A 22 -12.45 24.11 6.08
C ALA A 22 -11.82 23.09 5.12
N HIS A 23 -11.93 21.80 5.45
CA HIS A 23 -11.50 20.69 4.60
C HIS A 23 -12.17 20.72 3.23
N ASP A 24 -13.50 20.83 3.20
CA ASP A 24 -14.28 20.81 1.96
C ASP A 24 -13.94 21.99 1.05
N ARG A 25 -13.80 23.19 1.64
CA ARG A 25 -13.39 24.38 0.90
C ARG A 25 -12.01 24.18 0.29
N LEU A 26 -11.04 23.74 1.10
CA LEU A 26 -9.68 23.48 0.65
C LEU A 26 -9.63 22.45 -0.48
N ALA A 27 -10.41 21.37 -0.40
CA ALA A 27 -10.48 20.37 -1.44
C ALA A 27 -11.06 20.95 -2.75
N ARG A 28 -12.15 21.72 -2.65
CA ARG A 28 -12.81 22.33 -3.81
C ARG A 28 -11.97 23.41 -4.48
N ASP A 29 -11.24 24.21 -3.71
CA ASP A 29 -10.37 25.27 -4.23
C ASP A 29 -9.23 24.70 -5.12
N LEU A 30 -8.86 23.43 -4.95
CA LEU A 30 -7.87 22.75 -5.78
C LEU A 30 -8.42 22.27 -7.13
N LEU A 31 -9.74 22.08 -7.27
CA LEU A 31 -10.35 21.48 -8.46
C LEU A 31 -10.18 22.31 -9.74
N PRO A 32 -10.40 23.65 -9.75
CA PRO A 32 -10.25 24.45 -10.97
C PRO A 32 -8.82 24.40 -11.54
N VAL A 33 -7.81 24.48 -10.65
CA VAL A 33 -6.39 24.45 -11.03
C VAL A 33 -5.98 23.08 -11.57
N ARG A 34 -6.66 22.02 -11.13
CA ARG A 34 -6.38 20.63 -11.53
C ARG A 34 -7.39 20.08 -12.52
N ARG A 35 -8.23 20.92 -13.11
CA ARG A 35 -9.24 20.53 -14.12
C ARG A 35 -10.12 19.35 -13.66
N GLY A 36 -10.40 19.30 -12.35
CA GLY A 36 -11.23 18.27 -11.74
C GLY A 36 -12.66 18.73 -11.51
N ARG A 37 -13.58 17.78 -11.38
CA ARG A 37 -14.98 18.04 -10.99
C ARG A 37 -15.38 17.14 -9.82
N GLU A 38 -15.96 17.72 -8.78
CA GLU A 38 -16.62 16.95 -7.72
C GLU A 38 -17.91 16.35 -8.26
N ILE A 39 -18.06 15.03 -8.10
CA ILE A 39 -19.23 14.26 -8.54
C ILE A 39 -20.09 13.89 -7.35
N ASP A 40 -19.45 13.44 -6.28
CA ASP A 40 -20.13 12.94 -5.09
C ASP A 40 -19.32 13.23 -3.85
N LYS A 41 -20.03 13.36 -2.73
CA LYS A 41 -19.43 13.45 -1.41
C LYS A 41 -20.26 12.65 -0.42
N THR A 42 -19.64 11.59 0.11
CA THR A 42 -20.19 10.76 1.19
C THR A 42 -19.23 10.85 2.39
N ASP A 43 -18.65 9.73 2.79
CA ASP A 43 -17.51 9.57 3.70
C ASP A 43 -16.14 9.92 3.06
N GLY A 44 -16.14 10.19 1.75
CA GLY A 44 -15.03 10.66 0.95
C GLY A 44 -15.52 11.50 -0.22
N MET A 45 -14.59 11.98 -1.05
CA MET A 45 -14.90 12.75 -2.25
C MET A 45 -14.67 11.88 -3.48
N LEU A 46 -15.68 11.81 -4.34
CA LEU A 46 -15.55 11.24 -5.67
C LEU A 46 -15.37 12.37 -6.68
N LEU A 47 -14.25 12.32 -7.37
CA LEU A 47 -13.83 13.35 -8.30
C LEU A 47 -13.63 12.74 -9.69
N LEU A 48 -13.97 13.49 -10.72
CA LEU A 48 -13.78 13.11 -12.12
C LEU A 48 -12.74 14.03 -12.75
N PHE A 49 -11.88 13.45 -13.57
CA PHE A 49 -10.83 14.13 -14.34
C PHE A 49 -10.79 13.52 -15.73
N GLU A 50 -10.52 14.35 -16.74
CA GLU A 50 -10.28 13.89 -18.12
C GLU A 50 -8.90 13.22 -18.27
N ALA A 51 -7.93 13.56 -17.42
CA ALA A 51 -6.57 13.05 -17.47
C ALA A 51 -6.10 12.46 -16.14
N ALA A 52 -5.40 11.32 -16.18
CA ALA A 52 -4.84 10.66 -14.99
C ALA A 52 -3.80 11.54 -14.28
N ALA A 53 -2.98 12.28 -15.05
CA ALA A 53 -1.97 13.19 -14.52
C ALA A 53 -2.59 14.31 -13.65
N ASP A 54 -3.76 14.83 -14.05
CA ASP A 54 -4.49 15.83 -13.29
C ASP A 54 -5.04 15.26 -11.98
N ALA A 55 -5.60 14.05 -12.03
CA ALA A 55 -6.09 13.35 -10.84
C ALA A 55 -4.97 13.09 -9.82
N VAL A 56 -3.79 12.66 -10.28
CA VAL A 56 -2.61 12.44 -9.43
C VAL A 56 -2.08 13.76 -8.88
N ALA A 57 -1.97 14.81 -9.72
CA ALA A 57 -1.53 16.12 -9.28
C ALA A 57 -2.49 16.73 -8.23
N TYR A 58 -3.80 16.53 -8.39
CA TYR A 58 -4.80 16.86 -7.38
C TYR A 58 -4.57 16.08 -6.10
N ALA A 59 -4.45 14.75 -6.17
CA ALA A 59 -4.27 13.91 -4.99
C ALA A 59 -3.04 14.33 -4.17
N MET A 60 -1.90 14.59 -4.83
CA MET A 60 -0.68 15.08 -4.17
C MET A 60 -0.86 16.45 -3.54
N ALA A 61 -1.48 17.40 -4.25
CA ALA A 61 -1.76 18.73 -3.71
C ALA A 61 -2.72 18.68 -2.52
N TYR A 62 -3.77 17.88 -2.64
CA TYR A 62 -4.79 17.68 -1.62
C TYR A 62 -4.20 17.08 -0.34
N GLN A 63 -3.39 16.02 -0.44
CA GLN A 63 -2.71 15.44 0.73
C GLN A 63 -1.81 16.45 1.45
N ARG A 64 -1.01 17.23 0.71
CA ARG A 64 -0.18 18.30 1.28
C ARG A 64 -1.01 19.38 1.96
N ALA A 65 -2.17 19.71 1.40
CA ALA A 65 -3.01 20.78 1.88
C ALA A 65 -3.75 20.37 3.18
N VAL A 66 -4.34 19.16 3.23
CA VAL A 66 -5.04 18.69 4.45
C VAL A 66 -4.09 18.42 5.62
N ALA A 67 -2.83 18.06 5.34
CA ALA A 67 -1.81 17.90 6.38
C ALA A 67 -1.48 19.22 7.12
N LYS A 68 -1.84 20.38 6.54
CA LYS A 68 -1.63 21.71 7.14
C LYS A 68 -2.84 22.22 7.94
N LEU A 69 -3.96 21.50 7.93
CA LEU A 69 -5.13 21.85 8.74
C LEU A 69 -4.84 21.70 10.25
N LYS A 70 -5.72 22.26 11.08
CA LYS A 70 -5.63 22.17 12.54
C LYS A 70 -6.93 21.58 13.10
N PRO A 71 -6.91 20.38 13.70
CA PRO A 71 -5.79 19.43 13.73
C PRO A 71 -5.40 18.91 12.32
N PRO A 72 -4.15 18.43 12.13
CA PRO A 72 -3.70 17.95 10.83
C PRO A 72 -4.44 16.67 10.44
N LEU A 73 -4.83 16.62 9.18
CA LEU A 73 -5.63 15.54 8.61
C LEU A 73 -4.77 14.66 7.68
N LYS A 74 -5.04 13.35 7.65
CA LYS A 74 -4.45 12.41 6.69
C LYS A 74 -5.50 11.89 5.70
N ALA A 75 -5.34 12.26 4.44
CA ALA A 75 -6.12 11.71 3.35
C ALA A 75 -5.47 10.45 2.76
N ARG A 76 -6.28 9.66 2.07
CA ARG A 76 -5.85 8.56 1.20
C ARG A 76 -6.60 8.70 -0.11
N ALA A 77 -6.01 8.28 -1.22
CA ALA A 77 -6.62 8.40 -2.54
C ALA A 77 -6.45 7.11 -3.33
N GLY A 78 -7.41 6.84 -4.21
CA GLY A 78 -7.35 5.80 -5.22
C GLY A 78 -7.72 6.38 -6.57
N VAL A 79 -6.91 6.14 -7.58
CA VAL A 79 -7.11 6.63 -8.95
C VAL A 79 -7.27 5.44 -9.88
N HIS A 80 -8.31 5.48 -10.70
CA HIS A 80 -8.57 4.51 -11.74
C HIS A 80 -9.01 5.23 -13.01
N VAL A 81 -8.63 4.67 -14.16
CA VAL A 81 -9.03 5.15 -15.48
C VAL A 81 -9.86 4.05 -16.12
N GLY A 82 -11.05 4.42 -16.56
CA GLY A 82 -11.97 3.51 -17.22
C GLY A 82 -13.20 4.26 -17.74
N PRO A 83 -13.98 3.63 -18.62
CA PRO A 83 -15.17 4.25 -19.17
C PRO A 83 -16.21 4.51 -18.07
N VAL A 84 -16.86 5.66 -18.17
CA VAL A 84 -18.01 6.04 -17.34
C VAL A 84 -19.12 6.59 -18.22
N ILE A 85 -20.35 6.40 -17.78
CA ILE A 85 -21.53 7.03 -18.38
C ILE A 85 -21.87 8.24 -17.53
N LEU A 86 -21.97 9.39 -18.18
CA LEU A 86 -22.38 10.66 -17.59
C LEU A 86 -23.86 10.89 -17.90
N ARG A 87 -24.66 11.14 -16.87
CA ARG A 87 -26.08 11.47 -17.02
C ARG A 87 -26.42 12.73 -16.26
N GLU A 88 -26.92 13.74 -16.95
CA GLU A 88 -27.38 14.97 -16.32
C GLU A 88 -28.83 14.82 -15.86
N ASN A 89 -29.11 15.21 -14.62
CA ASN A 89 -30.47 15.25 -14.11
C ASN A 89 -31.14 16.58 -14.45
N SER A 90 -32.46 16.55 -14.64
CA SER A 90 -33.25 17.76 -14.92
C SER A 90 -33.17 18.75 -13.75
N GLN A 91 -33.35 20.05 -14.02
CA GLN A 91 -33.40 21.07 -12.95
C GLN A 91 -34.50 20.77 -11.92
N SER A 92 -35.63 20.19 -12.35
CA SER A 92 -36.71 19.77 -11.46
C SER A 92 -36.31 18.61 -10.54
N ASP A 93 -35.47 17.68 -10.99
CA ASP A 93 -34.98 16.59 -10.14
C ASP A 93 -33.91 17.10 -9.17
N VAL A 94 -33.03 17.99 -9.63
CA VAL A 94 -32.02 18.63 -8.79
C VAL A 94 -32.67 19.45 -7.68
N ALA A 95 -33.73 20.19 -7.97
CA ALA A 95 -34.51 20.92 -6.97
C ALA A 95 -35.16 20.01 -5.91
N ARG A 96 -35.34 18.72 -6.22
CA ARG A 96 -35.84 17.68 -5.29
C ARG A 96 -34.72 16.90 -4.58
N GLY A 97 -33.46 17.30 -4.78
CA GLY A 97 -32.29 16.71 -4.11
C GLY A 97 -31.50 15.70 -4.95
N ALA A 98 -31.82 15.53 -6.24
CA ALA A 98 -30.96 14.74 -7.13
C ALA A 98 -29.62 15.45 -7.38
N LYS A 99 -28.57 14.67 -7.67
CA LYS A 99 -27.29 15.26 -8.08
C LYS A 99 -27.40 15.85 -9.49
N PRO A 100 -26.78 16.99 -9.79
CA PRO A 100 -26.80 17.53 -11.15
C PRO A 100 -26.23 16.58 -12.21
N LEU A 101 -25.23 15.79 -11.82
CA LEU A 101 -24.54 14.84 -12.69
C LEU A 101 -24.42 13.49 -11.97
N GLU A 102 -24.88 12.44 -12.63
CA GLU A 102 -24.64 11.06 -12.25
C GLU A 102 -23.48 10.48 -13.04
N VAL A 103 -22.66 9.70 -12.35
CA VAL A 103 -21.56 8.94 -12.95
C VAL A 103 -21.79 7.47 -12.66
N GLU A 104 -22.05 6.73 -13.73
CA GLU A 104 -22.34 5.30 -13.70
C GLU A 104 -21.23 4.50 -14.38
N GLY A 105 -21.02 3.27 -13.93
CA GLY A 105 -20.04 2.35 -14.50
C GLY A 105 -19.12 1.71 -13.48
N MET A 106 -18.45 0.64 -13.92
CA MET A 106 -17.54 -0.14 -13.09
C MET A 106 -16.33 0.67 -12.62
N ALA A 107 -15.88 1.66 -13.40
CA ALA A 107 -14.73 2.49 -13.07
C ALA A 107 -14.89 3.21 -11.71
N LYS A 108 -16.11 3.68 -11.39
CA LYS A 108 -16.43 4.28 -10.08
C LYS A 108 -16.20 3.29 -8.93
N ALA A 109 -16.68 2.05 -9.10
CA ALA A 109 -16.52 1.01 -8.09
C ALA A 109 -15.04 0.61 -7.92
N VAL A 110 -14.29 0.49 -9.02
CA VAL A 110 -12.86 0.17 -8.99
C VAL A 110 -12.07 1.27 -8.28
N ALA A 111 -12.28 2.56 -8.64
CA ALA A 111 -11.61 3.69 -7.97
C ALA A 111 -11.84 3.68 -6.45
N ALA A 112 -13.09 3.44 -6.02
CA ALA A 112 -13.44 3.34 -4.61
C ALA A 112 -12.75 2.15 -3.91
N ARG A 113 -12.60 1.00 -4.60
CA ARG A 113 -11.91 -0.17 -4.06
C ARG A 113 -10.41 0.06 -3.94
N VAL A 114 -9.77 0.63 -4.96
CA VAL A 114 -8.36 1.04 -4.94
C VAL A 114 -8.10 1.98 -3.76
N MET A 115 -8.94 3.00 -3.56
CA MET A 115 -8.83 3.92 -2.42
C MET A 115 -9.01 3.20 -1.08
N SER A 116 -9.91 2.22 -1.00
CA SER A 116 -10.35 1.63 0.27
C SER A 116 -9.25 0.88 1.02
N ILE A 117 -8.27 0.34 0.31
CA ILE A 117 -7.13 -0.38 0.90
C ILE A 117 -5.92 0.53 1.18
N ALA A 118 -5.89 1.73 0.59
CA ALA A 118 -4.79 2.67 0.79
C ALA A 118 -4.64 3.06 2.27
N ASN A 119 -3.39 3.16 2.74
CA ASN A 119 -3.08 3.74 4.04
C ASN A 119 -3.25 5.27 4.01
N GLY A 120 -3.34 5.90 5.18
CA GLY A 120 -3.30 7.36 5.30
C GLY A 120 -1.97 7.93 4.80
N GLY A 121 -2.05 8.82 3.81
CA GLY A 121 -0.91 9.38 3.08
C GLY A 121 -0.60 8.68 1.75
N GLN A 122 -1.34 7.64 1.36
CA GLN A 122 -1.08 6.93 0.09
C GLN A 122 -2.02 7.39 -1.02
N THR A 123 -1.47 7.45 -2.23
CA THR A 123 -2.24 7.55 -3.48
C THR A 123 -1.98 6.30 -4.31
N LEU A 124 -2.97 5.41 -4.33
CA LEU A 124 -2.90 4.18 -5.10
C LEU A 124 -3.48 4.38 -6.51
N LEU A 125 -2.93 3.67 -7.48
CA LEU A 125 -3.34 3.66 -8.87
C LEU A 125 -3.65 2.23 -9.29
N SER A 126 -4.72 2.03 -10.05
CA SER A 126 -4.87 0.81 -10.85
C SER A 126 -3.85 0.79 -12.01
N ALA A 127 -3.59 -0.38 -12.59
CA ALA A 127 -2.80 -0.51 -13.83
C ALA A 127 -3.23 0.44 -14.96
N ASP A 128 -4.54 0.58 -15.21
CA ASP A 128 -5.06 1.49 -16.26
C ASP A 128 -4.69 2.95 -15.99
N ALA A 129 -4.82 3.39 -14.73
CA ALA A 129 -4.40 4.72 -14.32
C ALA A 129 -2.89 4.92 -14.44
N ARG A 130 -2.09 3.89 -14.11
CA ARG A 130 -0.64 3.95 -14.31
C ARG A 130 -0.29 4.13 -15.77
N ASN A 131 -0.88 3.34 -16.66
CA ASN A 131 -0.62 3.39 -18.09
C ASN A 131 -1.02 4.74 -18.71
N ALA A 132 -2.11 5.35 -18.20
CA ALA A 132 -2.61 6.64 -18.66
C ALA A 132 -1.82 7.86 -18.13
N LEU A 133 -0.88 7.70 -17.19
CA LEU A 133 -0.17 8.83 -16.59
C LEU A 133 0.82 9.52 -17.53
N GLY A 134 1.34 8.80 -18.52
CA GLY A 134 2.47 9.27 -19.31
C GLY A 134 3.72 9.51 -18.45
N GLU A 135 4.60 10.39 -18.91
CA GLU A 135 5.81 10.79 -18.19
C GLU A 135 5.46 11.76 -17.04
N ILE A 136 5.91 11.43 -15.83
CA ILE A 136 5.76 12.26 -14.64
C ILE A 136 7.07 12.27 -13.85
N THR A 137 7.29 13.34 -13.08
CA THR A 137 8.47 13.47 -12.21
C THR A 137 8.35 12.68 -10.91
N LEU A 138 7.13 12.27 -10.55
CA LEU A 138 6.86 11.50 -9.34
C LEU A 138 7.32 10.06 -9.50
N ARG A 139 7.77 9.44 -8.41
CA ARG A 139 8.09 8.02 -8.41
C ARG A 139 6.79 7.22 -8.35
N VAL A 140 6.77 6.12 -9.10
CA VAL A 140 5.67 5.16 -9.08
C VAL A 140 6.23 3.77 -8.80
N GLU A 141 5.69 3.12 -7.78
CA GLU A 141 6.11 1.79 -7.32
C GLU A 141 4.96 0.80 -7.45
N SER A 142 5.26 -0.44 -7.86
CA SER A 142 4.26 -1.51 -7.89
C SER A 142 4.16 -2.16 -6.50
N HIS A 143 2.94 -2.38 -6.04
CA HIS A 143 2.61 -3.20 -4.86
C HIS A 143 2.09 -4.59 -5.26
N GLY A 144 2.34 -5.00 -6.51
CA GLY A 144 1.89 -6.26 -7.07
C GLY A 144 0.37 -6.34 -7.26
N HIS A 145 -0.15 -7.56 -7.31
CA HIS A 145 -1.54 -7.83 -7.63
C HIS A 145 -2.42 -7.98 -6.39
N TRP A 146 -3.65 -7.49 -6.48
CA TRP A 146 -4.57 -7.42 -5.36
C TRP A 146 -5.94 -7.96 -5.75
N ARG A 147 -6.45 -8.91 -4.97
CA ARG A 147 -7.84 -9.33 -5.06
C ARG A 147 -8.68 -8.34 -4.25
N MET A 148 -9.76 -7.84 -4.82
CA MET A 148 -10.65 -6.88 -4.17
C MET A 148 -12.11 -7.30 -4.27
N LYS A 149 -12.88 -7.01 -3.21
CA LYS A 149 -14.30 -7.37 -3.16
C LYS A 149 -15.09 -6.74 -4.30
N GLY A 150 -15.71 -7.58 -5.13
CA GLY A 150 -16.54 -7.15 -6.25
C GLY A 150 -15.78 -6.82 -7.53
N ILE A 151 -14.47 -7.08 -7.58
CA ILE A 151 -13.68 -7.05 -8.81
C ILE A 151 -13.36 -8.50 -9.17
N ALA A 152 -13.69 -8.91 -10.39
CA ALA A 152 -13.61 -10.30 -10.84
C ALA A 152 -12.16 -10.79 -10.81
N GLU A 153 -11.25 -10.09 -11.48
CA GLU A 153 -9.83 -10.43 -11.55
C GLU A 153 -8.98 -9.61 -10.58
N PRO A 154 -7.84 -10.13 -10.09
CA PRO A 154 -6.88 -9.32 -9.37
C PRO A 154 -6.37 -8.20 -10.27
N ILE A 155 -6.17 -7.02 -9.68
CA ILE A 155 -5.59 -5.89 -10.40
C ILE A 155 -4.23 -5.57 -9.80
N GLU A 156 -3.28 -5.22 -10.66
CA GLU A 156 -2.02 -4.65 -10.19
C GLU A 156 -2.26 -3.25 -9.64
N LEU A 157 -1.69 -2.99 -8.46
CA LEU A 157 -1.76 -1.71 -7.80
C LEU A 157 -0.39 -1.07 -7.76
N PHE A 158 -0.40 0.22 -8.03
CA PHE A 158 0.78 1.07 -7.93
C PHE A 158 0.55 2.13 -6.87
N GLU A 159 1.60 2.65 -6.28
CA GLU A 159 1.57 3.85 -5.46
C GLU A 159 2.40 4.93 -6.13
N VAL A 160 1.89 6.17 -6.12
CA VAL A 160 2.60 7.34 -6.62
C VAL A 160 2.94 8.28 -5.47
N GLY A 161 4.15 8.82 -5.48
CA GLY A 161 4.64 9.74 -4.46
C GLY A 161 5.87 10.53 -4.89
N GLU A 162 6.31 11.43 -4.00
CA GLU A 162 7.57 12.16 -4.16
C GLU A 162 8.77 11.21 -4.20
N ALA A 163 9.93 11.70 -4.64
CA ALA A 163 11.14 10.88 -4.79
C ALA A 163 11.57 10.19 -3.47
N ASP A 164 11.34 10.84 -2.33
CA ASP A 164 11.64 10.35 -0.99
C ASP A 164 10.46 9.63 -0.31
N ALA A 165 9.34 9.45 -1.03
CA ALA A 165 8.16 8.81 -0.48
C ALA A 165 8.44 7.35 -0.05
N LEU A 166 7.72 6.94 0.98
CA LEU A 166 7.83 5.62 1.57
C LEU A 166 6.77 4.71 0.96
N PHE A 167 7.18 3.88 0.00
CA PHE A 167 6.30 2.95 -0.70
C PHE A 167 6.10 1.67 0.11
N VAL A 168 5.29 1.76 1.17
CA VAL A 168 4.95 0.62 2.03
C VAL A 168 3.71 -0.07 1.47
N PRO A 169 3.74 -1.39 1.19
CA PRO A 169 2.56 -2.10 0.73
C PRO A 169 1.35 -1.88 1.65
N PRO A 170 0.15 -1.71 1.09
CA PRO A 170 -1.08 -1.70 1.87
C PRO A 170 -1.19 -2.98 2.73
N PRO A 171 -1.86 -2.95 3.89
CA PRO A 171 -2.11 -4.16 4.66
C PRO A 171 -3.22 -5.00 4.00
N ASP A 172 -3.14 -6.33 4.19
CA ASP A 172 -4.26 -7.22 3.90
C ASP A 172 -5.50 -6.83 4.73
N ALA A 173 -6.67 -6.86 4.10
CA ALA A 173 -7.95 -6.59 4.76
C ALA A 173 -9.08 -7.43 4.15
N ALA A 174 -10.21 -7.50 4.85
CA ALA A 174 -11.39 -8.22 4.35
C ALA A 174 -11.91 -7.71 2.99
N LYS A 175 -11.64 -6.43 2.65
CA LYS A 175 -12.07 -5.79 1.40
C LYS A 175 -11.07 -5.96 0.25
N GLY A 176 -9.82 -6.34 0.56
CA GLY A 176 -8.81 -6.63 -0.43
C GLY A 176 -7.50 -7.12 0.19
N TYR A 177 -6.84 -8.05 -0.50
CA TYR A 177 -5.59 -8.67 -0.04
C TYR A 177 -4.67 -8.92 -1.22
N ARG A 178 -3.36 -8.94 -0.94
CA ARG A 178 -2.35 -9.17 -1.95
C ARG A 178 -2.38 -10.63 -2.42
N VAL A 179 -2.20 -10.83 -3.72
CA VAL A 179 -2.08 -12.15 -4.35
C VAL A 179 -0.80 -12.23 -5.17
N VAL A 180 -0.26 -13.43 -5.26
CA VAL A 180 0.85 -13.77 -6.16
C VAL A 180 0.39 -14.83 -7.15
N ARG A 181 1.04 -14.86 -8.31
CA ARG A 181 0.74 -15.82 -9.36
C ARG A 181 1.69 -17.01 -9.24
N GLU A 182 1.12 -18.21 -9.11
CA GLU A 182 1.86 -19.47 -9.18
C GLU A 182 1.26 -20.30 -10.33
N GLY A 183 2.00 -20.37 -11.44
CA GLY A 183 1.47 -20.89 -12.70
C GLY A 183 0.27 -20.07 -13.20
N ASP A 184 -0.89 -20.72 -13.33
CA ASP A 184 -2.14 -20.11 -13.78
C ASP A 184 -3.11 -19.75 -12.65
N VAL A 185 -2.69 -19.92 -11.39
CA VAL A 185 -3.54 -19.67 -10.23
C VAL A 185 -3.05 -18.46 -9.43
N TRP A 186 -4.00 -17.67 -8.95
CA TRP A 186 -3.76 -16.61 -7.98
C TRP A 186 -3.90 -17.14 -6.57
N LEU A 187 -2.82 -17.03 -5.79
CA LEU A 187 -2.81 -17.43 -4.38
C LEU A 187 -2.67 -16.20 -3.49
N PRO A 188 -3.35 -16.15 -2.32
CA PRO A 188 -3.09 -15.11 -1.33
C PRO A 188 -1.60 -15.06 -0.98
N ALA A 189 -1.00 -13.87 -0.96
CA ALA A 189 0.42 -13.71 -0.65
C ALA A 189 0.79 -14.24 0.75
N ARG A 190 -0.17 -14.17 1.69
CA ARG A 190 -0.06 -14.79 3.03
C ARG A 190 0.09 -16.32 3.03
N ASN A 191 -0.14 -16.99 1.89
CA ASN A 191 0.07 -18.43 1.73
C ASN A 191 1.46 -18.77 1.17
N ILE A 192 2.28 -17.77 0.81
CA ILE A 192 3.68 -18.00 0.43
C ILE A 192 4.40 -18.63 1.62
N LYS A 193 5.24 -19.63 1.36
CA LYS A 193 6.01 -20.31 2.42
C LYS A 193 6.94 -19.31 3.12
N HIS A 194 6.92 -19.33 4.45
CA HIS A 194 7.78 -18.49 5.28
C HIS A 194 8.04 -19.15 6.64
N SER A 195 9.03 -18.65 7.38
CA SER A 195 9.24 -19.00 8.79
C SER A 195 9.15 -17.77 9.72
N LEU A 196 8.54 -16.69 9.24
CA LEU A 196 8.34 -15.46 10.01
C LEU A 196 7.57 -15.71 11.33
N PRO A 197 8.08 -15.22 12.48
CA PRO A 197 7.35 -15.24 13.73
C PRO A 197 6.03 -14.47 13.65
N ALA A 198 5.01 -14.92 14.38
CA ALA A 198 3.73 -14.20 14.48
C ALA A 198 3.91 -12.84 15.17
N GLU A 199 3.22 -11.81 14.68
CA GLU A 199 3.13 -10.51 15.38
C GLU A 199 2.09 -10.61 16.51
N LEU A 200 2.51 -10.38 17.76
CA LEU A 200 1.65 -10.52 18.95
C LEU A 200 0.76 -9.29 19.19
N ASP A 201 1.17 -8.13 18.68
CA ASP A 201 0.55 -6.83 18.92
C ASP A 201 0.78 -5.88 17.73
N SER A 202 -0.03 -4.83 17.64
CA SER A 202 0.03 -3.86 16.53
C SER A 202 1.40 -3.16 16.46
N PHE A 203 2.03 -3.16 15.29
CA PHE A 203 3.28 -2.45 15.04
C PHE A 203 3.05 -0.95 14.82
N VAL A 204 3.68 -0.10 15.63
CA VAL A 204 3.49 1.36 15.59
C VAL A 204 4.78 2.08 15.18
N GLY A 205 4.68 2.97 14.20
CA GLY A 205 5.79 3.83 13.76
C GLY A 205 6.76 3.15 12.80
N ARG A 206 8.00 3.68 12.71
CA ARG A 206 9.13 3.13 11.93
C ARG A 206 8.91 2.92 10.42
N ARG A 207 7.92 3.59 9.83
CA ARG A 207 7.65 3.52 8.38
C ARG A 207 8.87 3.88 7.54
N GLU A 208 9.61 4.92 7.93
CA GLU A 208 10.85 5.35 7.27
C GLU A 208 11.89 4.23 7.25
N THR A 209 12.09 3.56 8.38
CA THR A 209 13.06 2.47 8.50
C THR A 209 12.64 1.25 7.69
N LEU A 210 11.35 0.91 7.63
CA LEU A 210 10.86 -0.19 6.79
C LEU A 210 11.06 0.11 5.29
N ALA A 211 10.71 1.31 4.86
CA ALA A 211 10.90 1.72 3.46
C ALA A 211 12.38 1.87 3.09
N GLU A 212 13.26 2.25 4.03
CA GLU A 212 14.72 2.21 3.84
C GLU A 212 15.22 0.79 3.58
N LEU A 213 14.72 -0.21 4.32
CA LEU A 213 15.07 -1.61 4.09
C LEU A 213 14.63 -2.06 2.70
N ALA A 214 13.38 -1.77 2.31
CA ALA A 214 12.87 -2.06 0.96
C ALA A 214 13.79 -1.46 -0.11
N ARG A 215 14.07 -0.15 0.00
CA ARG A 215 14.88 0.58 -0.98
C ARG A 215 16.28 -0.01 -1.14
N ARG A 216 16.92 -0.45 -0.05
CA ARG A 216 18.24 -1.10 -0.12
C ARG A 216 18.18 -2.44 -0.84
N LEU A 217 17.18 -3.26 -0.54
CA LEU A 217 17.00 -4.56 -1.17
C LEU A 217 16.66 -4.41 -2.66
N ASP A 218 15.80 -3.46 -3.01
CA ASP A 218 15.44 -3.17 -4.40
C ASP A 218 16.61 -2.58 -5.20
N ALA A 219 17.51 -1.85 -4.54
CA ALA A 219 18.79 -1.41 -5.11
C ALA A 219 19.82 -2.54 -5.28
N GLY A 220 19.46 -3.79 -4.95
CA GLY A 220 20.30 -4.97 -5.15
C GLY A 220 21.19 -5.35 -3.97
N ALA A 221 20.99 -4.76 -2.79
CA ALA A 221 21.72 -5.19 -1.60
C ALA A 221 21.40 -6.65 -1.28
N ARG A 222 22.44 -7.49 -1.20
CA ARG A 222 22.31 -8.94 -0.88
C ARG A 222 22.38 -9.23 0.62
N LEU A 223 22.79 -8.25 1.41
CA LEU A 223 22.86 -8.31 2.87
C LEU A 223 22.62 -6.91 3.43
N VAL A 224 21.72 -6.81 4.40
CA VAL A 224 21.43 -5.56 5.11
C VAL A 224 21.47 -5.81 6.61
N SER A 225 22.37 -5.12 7.31
CA SER A 225 22.51 -5.23 8.77
C SER A 225 21.72 -4.13 9.47
N VAL A 226 20.80 -4.51 10.35
CA VAL A 226 20.06 -3.57 11.22
C VAL A 226 20.77 -3.47 12.57
N LEU A 227 21.42 -2.33 12.81
CA LEU A 227 22.16 -2.05 14.03
C LEU A 227 21.34 -1.22 15.02
N GLY A 228 21.64 -1.34 16.31
CA GLY A 228 20.99 -0.56 17.36
C GLY A 228 21.09 -1.22 18.73
N ILE A 229 20.79 -0.44 19.76
CA ILE A 229 20.86 -0.87 21.17
C ILE A 229 19.94 -2.09 21.41
N GLY A 230 20.28 -2.94 22.39
CA GLY A 230 19.41 -4.04 22.84
C GLY A 230 18.02 -3.53 23.22
N GLY A 231 16.97 -4.33 22.96
CA GLY A 231 15.59 -3.98 23.31
C GLY A 231 14.90 -2.93 22.43
N THR A 232 15.56 -2.32 21.44
CA THR A 232 14.94 -1.29 20.57
C THR A 232 13.96 -1.82 19.50
N GLY A 233 13.66 -3.12 19.53
CA GLY A 233 12.70 -3.75 18.63
C GLY A 233 13.24 -4.10 17.24
N LYS A 234 14.55 -4.30 17.05
CA LYS A 234 15.16 -4.67 15.75
C LYS A 234 14.54 -5.94 15.15
N THR A 235 14.41 -7.00 15.95
CA THR A 235 13.78 -8.25 15.53
C THR A 235 12.33 -7.99 15.08
N ARG A 236 11.60 -7.18 15.84
CA ARG A 236 10.22 -6.82 15.49
C ARG A 236 10.15 -6.02 14.17
N LEU A 237 11.09 -5.12 13.92
CA LEU A 237 11.20 -4.37 12.66
C LEU A 237 11.42 -5.30 11.45
N ILE A 238 12.36 -6.25 11.55
CA ILE A 238 12.65 -7.18 10.44
C ILE A 238 11.50 -8.18 10.22
N THR A 239 10.85 -8.65 11.28
CA THR A 239 9.66 -9.50 11.18
C THR A 239 8.53 -8.74 10.51
N ARG A 240 8.31 -7.47 10.90
CA ARG A 240 7.31 -6.61 10.27
C ARG A 240 7.60 -6.38 8.79
N PHE A 241 8.87 -6.16 8.44
CA PHE A 241 9.31 -6.04 7.05
C PHE A 241 8.97 -7.32 6.27
N GLY A 242 9.37 -8.48 6.80
CA GLY A 242 9.09 -9.76 6.17
C GLY A 242 7.61 -9.99 5.90
N TRP A 243 6.73 -9.66 6.85
CA TRP A 243 5.28 -9.79 6.66
C TRP A 243 4.73 -8.81 5.63
N SER A 244 5.21 -7.56 5.63
CA SER A 244 4.68 -6.50 4.76
C SER A 244 5.10 -6.68 3.30
N TRP A 245 6.30 -7.21 3.05
CA TRP A 245 6.85 -7.47 1.71
C TRP A 245 6.81 -8.96 1.30
N LEU A 246 6.10 -9.83 2.03
CA LEU A 246 6.06 -11.28 1.74
C LEU A 246 5.72 -11.57 0.28
N GLY A 247 4.78 -10.81 -0.31
CA GLY A 247 4.38 -10.94 -1.71
C GLY A 247 5.46 -10.61 -2.74
N ASP A 248 6.57 -9.97 -2.34
CA ASP A 248 7.72 -9.64 -3.21
C ASP A 248 8.76 -10.77 -3.28
N PHE A 249 8.63 -11.78 -2.42
CA PHE A 249 9.55 -12.89 -2.29
C PHE A 249 8.84 -14.23 -2.59
N PRO A 250 8.64 -14.60 -3.87
CA PRO A 250 8.00 -15.86 -4.23
C PRO A 250 8.75 -17.09 -3.69
N GLY A 251 10.06 -16.99 -3.48
CA GLY A 251 10.88 -18.03 -2.82
C GLY A 251 10.74 -18.09 -1.30
N GLY A 252 9.90 -17.23 -0.72
CA GLY A 252 9.61 -17.14 0.70
C GLY A 252 10.48 -16.17 1.48
N VAL A 253 10.03 -15.89 2.70
CA VAL A 253 10.78 -15.11 3.70
C VAL A 253 11.08 -15.99 4.90
N TRP A 254 12.35 -16.15 5.22
CA TRP A 254 12.86 -17.12 6.16
C TRP A 254 13.52 -16.39 7.32
N PHE A 255 13.02 -16.59 8.54
CA PHE A 255 13.62 -16.07 9.75
C PHE A 255 14.56 -17.13 10.34
N CYS A 256 15.85 -16.80 10.40
CA CYS A 256 16.89 -17.66 10.97
C CYS A 256 17.34 -17.12 12.33
N ASP A 257 17.01 -17.81 13.43
CA ASP A 257 17.47 -17.40 14.76
C ASP A 257 18.94 -17.82 14.97
N LEU A 258 19.85 -16.86 14.85
CA LEU A 258 21.29 -17.08 15.04
C LEU A 258 21.74 -16.84 16.49
N SER A 259 20.84 -16.66 17.45
CA SER A 259 21.17 -16.29 18.83
C SER A 259 22.10 -17.29 19.53
N GLN A 260 22.00 -18.58 19.20
CA GLN A 260 22.83 -19.67 19.75
C GLN A 260 23.99 -20.08 18.83
N ALA A 261 24.08 -19.54 17.62
CA ALA A 261 25.17 -19.88 16.70
C ALA A 261 26.49 -19.27 17.19
N ARG A 262 27.52 -20.11 17.33
CA ARG A 262 28.88 -19.73 17.78
C ARG A 262 29.99 -20.17 16.84
N SER A 263 29.64 -20.81 15.73
CA SER A 263 30.54 -21.28 14.67
C SER A 263 29.86 -21.14 13.31
N LEU A 264 30.65 -21.27 12.23
CA LEU A 264 30.11 -21.30 10.87
C LEU A 264 29.12 -22.45 10.68
N ASP A 265 29.44 -23.63 11.20
CA ASP A 265 28.53 -24.78 11.17
C ASP A 265 27.24 -24.48 11.93
N GLY A 266 27.33 -23.84 13.11
CA GLY A 266 26.15 -23.45 13.88
C GLY A 266 25.23 -22.49 13.11
N ILE A 267 25.80 -21.56 12.32
CA ILE A 267 25.02 -20.70 11.43
C ILE A 267 24.38 -21.54 10.32
N ALA A 268 25.15 -22.43 9.67
CA ALA A 268 24.64 -23.28 8.61
C ALA A 268 23.48 -24.17 9.09
N TYR A 269 23.59 -24.77 10.29
CA TYR A 269 22.52 -25.56 10.89
C TYR A 269 21.27 -24.72 11.18
N ALA A 270 21.40 -23.53 11.77
CA ALA A 270 20.25 -22.66 12.05
C ALA A 270 19.54 -22.21 10.77
N VAL A 271 20.29 -21.90 9.71
CA VAL A 271 19.73 -21.54 8.40
C VAL A 271 19.08 -22.75 7.73
N ALA A 272 19.69 -23.93 7.81
CA ALA A 272 19.15 -25.17 7.27
C ALA A 272 17.82 -25.55 7.93
N GLU A 273 17.75 -25.42 9.26
CA GLU A 273 16.52 -25.65 10.04
C GLU A 273 15.41 -24.69 9.60
N ALA A 274 15.70 -23.39 9.55
CA ALA A 274 14.72 -22.38 9.13
C ALA A 274 14.21 -22.62 7.71
N LEU A 275 15.10 -23.02 6.79
CA LEU A 275 14.75 -23.33 5.41
C LEU A 275 14.11 -24.72 5.25
N ALA A 276 14.09 -25.58 6.27
CA ALA A 276 13.74 -26.99 6.17
C ALA A 276 14.56 -27.75 5.11
N VAL A 277 15.87 -27.48 5.06
CA VAL A 277 16.82 -28.13 4.15
C VAL A 277 17.59 -29.21 4.92
N PRO A 278 17.48 -30.50 4.55
CA PRO A 278 18.28 -31.54 5.19
C PRO A 278 19.75 -31.40 4.78
N LEU A 279 20.65 -31.29 5.76
CA LEU A 279 22.09 -31.25 5.50
C LEU A 279 22.65 -32.68 5.34
N GLY A 280 23.27 -32.93 4.19
CA GLY A 280 23.94 -34.19 3.84
C GLY A 280 25.43 -34.22 4.17
N LYS A 281 26.18 -35.05 3.43
CA LYS A 281 27.62 -35.23 3.60
C LYS A 281 28.49 -34.18 2.89
N GLU A 282 27.90 -33.40 1.99
CA GLU A 282 28.63 -32.30 1.32
C GLU A 282 28.81 -31.12 2.28
N GLU A 283 29.59 -30.12 1.88
CA GLU A 283 29.78 -28.90 2.66
C GLU A 283 28.43 -28.15 2.88
N PRO A 284 28.02 -27.87 4.14
CA PRO A 284 26.72 -27.28 4.44
C PRO A 284 26.45 -25.95 3.73
N VAL A 285 27.46 -25.08 3.61
CA VAL A 285 27.33 -23.76 2.96
C VAL A 285 26.98 -23.91 1.48
N THR A 286 27.59 -24.85 0.79
CA THR A 286 27.35 -25.13 -0.63
C THR A 286 25.92 -25.69 -0.84
N GLN A 287 25.50 -26.62 0.01
CA GLN A 287 24.12 -27.15 -0.03
C GLN A 287 23.07 -26.06 0.19
N LEU A 288 23.29 -25.19 1.18
CA LEU A 288 22.41 -24.05 1.46
C LEU A 288 22.37 -23.05 0.31
N GLY A 289 23.53 -22.72 -0.27
CA GLY A 289 23.62 -21.84 -1.43
C GLY A 289 22.79 -22.36 -2.60
N ASN A 290 22.90 -23.65 -2.91
CA ASN A 290 22.11 -24.31 -3.95
C ASN A 290 20.61 -24.31 -3.62
N ALA A 291 20.24 -24.61 -2.38
CA ALA A 291 18.86 -24.61 -1.94
C ALA A 291 18.20 -23.22 -1.99
N ILE A 292 18.93 -22.17 -1.63
CA ILE A 292 18.47 -20.77 -1.72
C ILE A 292 18.32 -20.38 -3.18
N ALA A 293 19.32 -20.67 -4.02
CA ALA A 293 19.28 -20.36 -5.45
C ALA A 293 18.10 -21.02 -6.18
N ALA A 294 17.72 -22.24 -5.79
CA ALA A 294 16.60 -22.97 -6.37
C ALA A 294 15.21 -22.38 -6.01
N ARG A 295 15.10 -21.52 -4.99
CA ARG A 295 13.82 -20.91 -4.56
C ARG A 295 13.43 -19.65 -5.33
N GLY A 296 14.31 -19.13 -6.18
CA GLY A 296 14.11 -17.82 -6.81
C GLY A 296 14.31 -16.67 -5.82
N ARG A 297 13.63 -15.53 -6.02
CA ARG A 297 13.76 -14.36 -5.12
C ARG A 297 13.19 -14.69 -3.74
N CYS A 298 14.05 -14.84 -2.75
CA CYS A 298 13.72 -15.08 -1.35
C CYS A 298 14.49 -14.12 -0.43
N LEU A 299 14.04 -14.01 0.83
CA LEU A 299 14.72 -13.29 1.90
C LEU A 299 15.02 -14.29 3.01
N VAL A 300 16.28 -14.34 3.49
CA VAL A 300 16.78 -15.29 4.49
C VAL A 300 17.49 -14.53 5.61
#